data_AF-A0A0C1RQ20-F1
#
_entry.id   AF-A0A0C1RQ20-F1
#
_cell.length_a   1.000
_cell.length_b   1.000
_cell.length_c   1.000
_cell.angle_alpha   90.00
_cell.angle_beta   90.00
_cell.angle_gamma   90.00
#
_symmetry.space_group_name_H-M   'P 1'
#
loop_
_entity.id
_entity.type
_entity.pdbx_description
1 polymer ?
#
loop_
_entity_poly.entity_id
_entity_poly.type
_entity_poly.pdbx_seq_one_letter_code
_entity_poly.pdbx_strand_id
1 'polypeptide(L)'
;MAGSKIIYDIEIPYEILAPGADSRDEVQSGKVRLKPLNLVTMTLISRAARDDVTLVPVLTIKESLVEPAMGLEQIRQMHIGLVHFLISKINLISGLDSNGNVLENTLNSPLGKTHILLAKHFGWTPEQVSQLTPGQVAIYLAGIEKFLEWEAQSKAKT
;
A
#
# COMPACT_ATOMS: atom_id res chain seq x y z
N MET A 1 14.37 -26.64 2.91
CA MET A 1 13.46 -25.51 3.26
C MET A 1 12.34 -25.47 2.24
N ALA A 2 11.08 -25.60 2.67
CA ALA A 2 9.99 -26.14 1.84
C ALA A 2 9.02 -25.10 1.21
N GLY A 3 9.28 -23.79 1.32
CA GLY A 3 8.33 -22.74 0.88
C GLY A 3 8.63 -22.06 -0.46
N SER A 4 9.86 -22.11 -0.98
CA SER A 4 10.30 -21.26 -2.12
C SER A 4 9.94 -21.78 -3.52
N LYS A 5 9.19 -22.89 -3.62
CA LYS A 5 8.82 -23.52 -4.91
C LYS A 5 7.32 -23.50 -5.21
N ILE A 6 6.50 -22.88 -4.35
CA ILE A 6 5.06 -22.78 -4.60
C ILE A 6 4.83 -21.68 -5.64
N ILE A 7 4.05 -21.99 -6.68
CA ILE A 7 3.63 -21.03 -7.70
C ILE A 7 2.14 -20.75 -7.48
N TYR A 8 1.79 -19.47 -7.50
CA TYR A 8 0.44 -18.97 -7.31
C TYR A 8 -0.07 -18.42 -8.65
N ASP A 9 -1.25 -18.89 -9.04
CA ASP A 9 -2.02 -18.33 -10.14
C ASP A 9 -2.80 -17.11 -9.62
N ILE A 10 -2.51 -15.93 -10.15
CA ILE A 10 -3.15 -14.67 -9.76
C ILE A 10 -3.94 -14.12 -10.95
N GLU A 11 -5.24 -13.98 -10.75
CA GLU A 11 -6.12 -13.27 -11.69
C GLU A 11 -5.97 -11.76 -11.49
N ILE A 12 -5.86 -11.04 -12.59
CA ILE A 12 -5.78 -9.59 -12.61
C ILE A 12 -7.13 -9.07 -13.13
N PRO A 13 -7.87 -8.32 -12.28
CA PRO A 13 -9.10 -7.65 -12.68
C PRO A 13 -8.91 -6.79 -13.93
N TYR A 14 -9.91 -6.78 -14.81
CA TYR A 14 -9.84 -6.04 -16.07
C TYR A 14 -9.66 -4.53 -15.84
N GLU A 15 -10.31 -3.99 -14.81
CA GLU A 15 -10.24 -2.57 -14.44
C GLU A 15 -8.81 -2.14 -14.07
N ILE A 16 -8.01 -3.10 -13.60
CA ILE A 16 -6.60 -2.88 -13.31
C ILE A 16 -5.77 -3.01 -14.60
N LEU A 17 -6.07 -3.95 -15.50
CA LEU A 17 -5.28 -4.12 -16.74
C LEU A 17 -5.50 -3.02 -17.77
N ALA A 18 -6.73 -2.54 -17.89
CA ALA A 18 -7.15 -1.57 -18.89
C ALA A 18 -7.90 -0.41 -18.21
N PRO A 19 -7.20 0.42 -17.43
CA PRO A 19 -7.84 1.52 -16.71
C PRO A 19 -8.46 2.51 -17.70
N GLY A 20 -9.77 2.73 -17.60
CA GLY A 20 -10.52 3.68 -18.43
C GLY A 20 -11.01 3.14 -19.78
N ALA A 21 -10.88 1.84 -20.05
CA ALA A 21 -11.51 1.21 -21.20
C ALA A 21 -13.01 0.97 -20.95
N ASP A 22 -13.86 1.28 -21.94
CA ASP A 22 -15.29 0.97 -21.89
C ASP A 22 -15.50 -0.55 -21.88
N SER A 23 -16.27 -1.06 -20.92
CA SER A 23 -16.50 -2.49 -20.63
C SER A 23 -17.30 -3.24 -21.72
N ARG A 24 -17.28 -2.79 -22.97
CA ARG A 24 -18.13 -3.29 -24.06
C ARG A 24 -17.49 -4.40 -24.91
N ASP A 25 -16.18 -4.58 -24.82
CA ASP A 25 -15.50 -5.72 -25.43
C ASP A 25 -15.29 -6.82 -24.36
N GLU A 26 -15.37 -8.10 -24.77
CA GLU A 26 -15.23 -9.27 -23.89
C GLU A 26 -14.20 -9.05 -22.79
N VAL A 27 -14.64 -9.13 -21.53
CA VAL A 27 -13.83 -8.88 -20.32
C VAL A 27 -12.72 -9.94 -20.23
N GLN A 28 -11.59 -9.71 -20.90
CA GLN A 28 -10.40 -10.54 -20.74
C GLN A 28 -9.65 -10.13 -19.47
N SER A 29 -10.00 -10.77 -18.36
CA SER A 29 -9.13 -10.80 -17.18
C SER A 29 -7.78 -11.42 -17.54
N GLY A 30 -6.70 -10.80 -17.10
CA GLY A 30 -5.35 -11.33 -17.29
C GLY A 30 -4.98 -12.29 -16.17
N LYS A 31 -4.01 -13.16 -16.42
CA LYS A 31 -3.51 -14.11 -15.44
C LYS A 31 -1.99 -14.06 -15.39
N VAL A 32 -1.43 -14.06 -14.18
CA VAL A 32 0.01 -14.15 -13.94
C VAL A 32 0.32 -15.25 -12.95
N ARG A 33 1.52 -15.81 -13.08
CA ARG A 33 2.07 -16.78 -12.14
C ARG A 33 3.17 -16.15 -11.34
N LEU A 34 3.04 -16.19 -10.02
CA LEU A 34 3.99 -15.60 -9.08
C LEU A 34 4.54 -16.67 -8.16
N LYS A 35 5.79 -16.50 -7.74
CA LYS A 35 6.40 -17.28 -6.66
C LYS A 35 6.72 -16.38 -5.45
N PRO A 36 6.63 -16.87 -4.22
CA PRO A 36 7.07 -16.15 -3.03
C PRO A 36 8.53 -15.72 -3.12
N LEU A 37 8.82 -14.55 -2.57
CA LEU A 37 10.17 -14.08 -2.37
C LEU A 37 10.76 -14.70 -1.11
N ASN A 38 12.05 -15.02 -1.18
CA ASN A 38 12.80 -15.52 -0.04
C ASN A 38 13.73 -14.43 0.52
N LEU A 39 14.27 -14.66 1.71
CA LEU A 39 15.14 -13.71 2.41
C LEU A 39 16.38 -13.29 1.60
N VAL A 40 16.98 -14.25 0.86
CA VAL A 40 18.17 -13.98 0.04
C VAL A 40 17.81 -13.02 -1.08
N THR A 41 16.72 -13.29 -1.81
CA THR A 41 16.22 -12.43 -2.88
C THR A 41 15.86 -11.04 -2.35
N MET A 42 15.18 -10.93 -1.21
CA MET A 42 14.88 -9.64 -0.58
C MET A 42 16.15 -8.84 -0.27
N THR A 43 17.16 -9.50 0.32
CA THR A 43 18.44 -8.85 0.63
C THR A 43 19.15 -8.36 -0.63
N LEU A 44 19.11 -9.15 -1.72
CA LEU A 44 19.67 -8.77 -3.01
C LEU A 44 18.95 -7.57 -3.62
N ILE A 45 17.61 -7.54 -3.57
CA ILE A 45 16.81 -6.40 -4.03
C ILE A 45 17.18 -5.14 -3.25
N SER A 46 17.23 -5.20 -1.91
CA SER A 46 17.61 -4.04 -1.08
C SER A 46 19.01 -3.52 -1.38
N ARG A 47 19.95 -4.40 -1.73
CA ARG A 47 21.31 -4.00 -2.12
C ARG A 47 21.34 -3.37 -3.51
N ALA A 48 20.63 -3.95 -4.47
CA ALA A 48 20.57 -3.45 -5.85
C ALA A 48 19.86 -2.10 -5.95
N ALA A 49 18.85 -1.86 -5.10
CA ALA A 49 18.10 -0.61 -5.05
C ALA A 49 18.68 0.43 -4.06
N ARG A 50 19.93 0.24 -3.61
CA ARG A 50 20.57 1.14 -2.62
C ARG A 50 20.62 2.58 -3.10
N ASP A 51 21.04 2.78 -4.35
CA ASP A 51 21.27 4.10 -4.92
C ASP A 51 20.00 4.65 -5.61
N ASP A 52 19.02 3.78 -5.85
CA ASP A 52 17.74 4.13 -6.46
C ASP A 52 16.61 3.27 -5.88
N VAL A 53 15.86 3.86 -4.95
CA VAL A 53 14.75 3.19 -4.28
C VAL A 53 13.61 2.85 -5.24
N THR A 54 13.52 3.52 -6.39
CA THR A 54 12.48 3.26 -7.40
C THR A 54 12.66 1.90 -8.08
N LEU A 55 13.82 1.27 -7.93
CA LEU A 55 14.08 -0.09 -8.43
C LEU A 55 13.46 -1.18 -7.56
N VAL A 56 13.12 -0.91 -6.29
CA VAL A 56 12.58 -1.94 -5.39
C VAL A 56 11.34 -2.62 -5.98
N PRO A 57 10.30 -1.92 -6.44
CA PRO A 57 9.11 -2.56 -6.98
C PRO A 57 9.41 -3.34 -8.27
N VAL A 58 10.25 -2.78 -9.15
CA VAL A 58 10.60 -3.38 -10.45
C VAL A 58 11.33 -4.71 -10.24
N LEU A 59 12.33 -4.73 -9.36
CA LEU A 59 13.09 -5.93 -9.03
C LEU A 59 12.25 -6.95 -8.27
N THR A 60 11.36 -6.50 -7.38
CA THR A 60 10.41 -7.36 -6.65
C THR A 60 9.50 -8.11 -7.62
N ILE A 61 8.90 -7.41 -8.58
CA ILE A 61 8.07 -8.03 -9.63
C ILE A 61 8.92 -8.96 -10.48
N LYS A 62 10.10 -8.53 -10.92
CA LYS A 62 10.97 -9.35 -11.78
C LYS A 62 11.36 -10.68 -11.14
N GLU A 63 11.67 -10.66 -9.84
CA GLU A 63 12.10 -11.84 -9.11
C GLU A 63 10.94 -12.78 -8.75
N SER A 64 9.72 -12.25 -8.61
CA SER A 64 8.53 -13.03 -8.27
C SER A 64 7.77 -13.55 -9.50
N LEU A 65 7.79 -12.84 -10.62
CA LEU A 65 7.03 -13.19 -11.82
C LEU A 65 7.63 -14.39 -12.55
N VAL A 66 6.82 -15.44 -12.71
CA VAL A 66 7.17 -16.69 -13.41
C VAL A 66 6.62 -16.66 -14.84
N GLU A 67 5.33 -16.41 -15.00
CA GLU A 67 4.67 -16.27 -16.31
C GLU A 67 3.69 -15.07 -16.28
N PRO A 68 3.63 -14.24 -17.34
CA PRO A 68 4.50 -14.27 -18.51
C PRO A 68 5.93 -13.84 -18.16
N ALA A 69 6.92 -14.34 -18.89
CA ALA A 69 8.30 -13.91 -18.70
C ALA A 69 8.45 -12.47 -19.21
N MET A 70 8.74 -11.53 -18.29
CA MET A 70 8.91 -10.11 -18.63
C MET A 70 10.32 -9.61 -18.28
N GLY A 71 10.82 -8.69 -19.11
CA GLY A 71 12.04 -7.94 -18.85
C GLY A 71 11.80 -6.74 -17.93
N LEU A 72 12.88 -6.15 -17.40
CA LEU A 72 12.80 -4.97 -16.52
C LEU A 72 12.15 -3.77 -17.20
N GLU A 73 12.40 -3.58 -18.50
CA GLU A 73 11.84 -2.45 -19.26
C GLU A 73 10.33 -2.56 -19.42
N GLN A 74 9.82 -3.77 -19.68
CA GLN A 74 8.38 -4.00 -19.77
C GLN A 74 7.69 -3.76 -18.43
N ILE A 75 8.33 -4.13 -17.31
CA ILE A 75 7.82 -3.85 -15.96
C ILE A 75 7.81 -2.35 -15.68
N ARG A 76 8.84 -1.60 -16.09
CA ARG A 76 8.89 -0.14 -15.94
C ARG A 76 7.80 0.60 -16.72
N GLN A 77 7.34 0.04 -17.82
CA GLN A 77 6.29 0.62 -18.66
C GLN A 77 4.87 0.30 -18.15
N MET A 78 4.73 -0.55 -17.12
CA MET A 78 3.44 -0.82 -16.50
C MET A 78 2.90 0.45 -15.84
N HIS A 79 1.61 0.71 -16.00
CA HIS A 79 0.97 1.78 -15.27
C HIS A 79 0.96 1.45 -13.76
N ILE A 80 0.97 2.51 -12.95
CA ILE A 80 1.21 2.43 -11.50
C ILE A 80 0.21 1.51 -10.77
N GLY A 81 -1.06 1.50 -11.18
CA GLY A 81 -2.09 0.63 -10.59
C GLY A 81 -1.77 -0.86 -10.68
N LEU A 82 -1.23 -1.33 -11.81
CA LEU A 82 -0.85 -2.73 -11.99
C LEU A 82 0.37 -3.08 -11.15
N VAL A 83 1.36 -2.18 -11.08
CA VAL A 83 2.54 -2.35 -10.22
C VAL A 83 2.11 -2.50 -8.75
N HIS A 84 1.24 -1.62 -8.25
CA HIS A 84 0.71 -1.70 -6.88
C HIS A 84 -0.02 -3.02 -6.62
N PHE A 85 -0.88 -3.44 -7.55
CA PHE A 85 -1.61 -4.69 -7.45
C PHE A 85 -0.66 -5.89 -7.33
N LEU A 86 0.33 -5.99 -8.23
CA LEU A 86 1.29 -7.09 -8.23
C LEU A 86 2.12 -7.10 -6.95
N ILE A 87 2.65 -5.95 -6.50
CA ILE A 87 3.42 -5.86 -5.26
C ILE A 87 2.61 -6.32 -4.05
N SER A 88 1.33 -5.92 -3.96
CA SER A 88 0.45 -6.37 -2.89
C SER A 88 0.30 -7.90 -2.88
N LYS A 89 0.07 -8.51 -4.05
CA LYS A 89 -0.04 -9.97 -4.17
C LYS A 89 1.27 -10.68 -3.84
N ILE A 90 2.41 -10.14 -4.27
CA ILE A 90 3.75 -10.67 -3.98
C ILE A 90 4.02 -10.63 -2.47
N ASN A 91 3.72 -9.52 -1.79
CA ASN A 91 3.91 -9.38 -0.35
C ASN A 91 3.07 -10.39 0.42
N LEU A 92 1.80 -10.58 0.01
CA LEU A 92 0.89 -11.56 0.60
C LEU A 92 1.44 -12.99 0.48
N ILE A 93 1.79 -13.44 -0.74
CA ILE A 93 2.28 -14.81 -0.94
C ILE A 93 3.68 -15.03 -0.34
N SER A 94 4.44 -13.97 -0.13
CA SER A 94 5.77 -14.01 0.51
C SER A 94 5.71 -13.94 2.04
N GLY A 95 4.52 -13.79 2.63
CA GLY A 95 4.34 -13.63 4.08
C GLY A 95 4.91 -12.31 4.62
N LEU A 96 5.10 -11.31 3.76
CA LEU A 96 5.52 -9.96 4.13
C LEU A 96 4.33 -9.06 4.50
N ASP A 97 3.13 -9.50 4.17
CA ASP A 97 1.87 -8.90 4.61
C ASP A 97 1.11 -9.95 5.42
N SER A 98 0.69 -9.57 6.64
CA SER A 98 0.01 -10.49 7.55
C SER A 98 -1.48 -10.67 7.23
N ASN A 99 -2.06 -9.86 6.34
CA ASN A 99 -3.38 -10.07 5.72
C ASN A 99 -3.68 -8.97 4.68
N GLY A 100 -3.13 -9.10 3.46
CA GLY A 100 -3.70 -8.59 2.20
C GLY A 100 -4.36 -7.19 2.13
N ASN A 101 -3.97 -6.20 2.94
CA ASN A 101 -4.54 -4.85 2.87
C ASN A 101 -3.61 -3.79 3.49
N VAL A 102 -2.62 -3.35 2.71
CA VAL A 102 -1.66 -2.29 3.08
C VAL A 102 -2.35 -0.95 3.35
N LEU A 103 -3.55 -0.72 2.82
CA LEU A 103 -4.31 0.51 3.09
C LEU A 103 -4.92 0.51 4.50
N GLU A 104 -5.42 -0.63 4.99
CA GLU A 104 -6.06 -0.71 6.32
C GLU A 104 -5.08 -0.68 7.48
N ASN A 105 -3.86 -1.23 7.33
CA ASN A 105 -2.87 -1.20 8.42
C ASN A 105 -2.33 0.21 8.70
N THR A 106 -2.24 1.07 7.68
CA THR A 106 -1.88 2.48 7.89
C THR A 106 -3.02 3.21 8.58
N LEU A 107 -4.27 3.03 8.12
CA LEU A 107 -5.47 3.69 8.67
C LEU A 107 -5.84 3.19 10.08
N ASN A 108 -5.57 1.93 10.41
CA ASN A 108 -5.87 1.35 11.73
C ASN A 108 -4.73 1.51 12.75
N SER A 109 -3.55 1.95 12.32
CA SER A 109 -2.48 2.33 13.24
C SER A 109 -2.93 3.51 14.13
N PRO A 110 -2.45 3.61 15.39
CA PRO A 110 -2.72 4.78 16.22
C PRO A 110 -2.38 6.11 15.52
N LEU A 111 -1.35 6.11 14.68
CA LEU A 111 -0.90 7.29 13.92
C LEU A 111 -1.81 7.62 12.74
N GLY A 112 -2.33 6.62 12.02
CA GLY A 112 -3.27 6.82 10.92
C GLY A 112 -4.66 7.24 11.38
N LYS A 113 -5.16 6.66 12.47
CA LYS A 113 -6.39 7.14 13.13
C LYS A 113 -6.25 8.60 13.57
N THR A 114 -5.07 8.96 14.08
CA THR A 114 -4.73 10.35 14.44
C THR A 114 -4.76 11.28 13.23
N HIS A 115 -4.18 10.86 12.10
CA HIS A 115 -4.19 11.66 10.87
C HIS A 115 -5.61 11.93 10.36
N ILE A 116 -6.47 10.91 10.34
CA ILE A 116 -7.87 11.03 9.91
C ILE A 116 -8.66 11.94 10.86
N LEU A 117 -8.47 11.78 12.17
CA LEU A 117 -9.16 12.55 13.18
C LEU A 117 -8.84 14.05 13.05
N LEU A 118 -7.56 14.40 12.86
CA LEU A 118 -7.12 15.78 12.66
C LEU A 118 -7.64 16.37 11.35
N ALA A 119 -7.54 15.63 10.24
CA ALA A 119 -8.08 16.04 8.94
C ALA A 119 -9.59 16.34 9.02
N LYS A 120 -10.36 15.46 9.68
CA LYS A 120 -11.80 15.63 9.85
C LYS A 120 -12.16 16.80 10.77
N HIS A 121 -11.45 16.95 11.89
CA HIS A 121 -11.78 17.97 12.89
C HIS A 121 -11.46 19.39 12.40
N PHE A 122 -10.35 19.57 11.67
CA PHE A 122 -9.88 20.88 11.22
C PHE A 122 -10.15 21.17 9.74
N GLY A 123 -10.71 20.22 8.99
CA GLY A 123 -10.93 20.36 7.54
C GLY A 123 -9.64 20.36 6.72
N TRP A 124 -8.55 19.84 7.28
CA TRP A 124 -7.24 19.77 6.62
C TRP A 124 -7.14 18.58 5.67
N THR A 125 -6.33 18.73 4.62
CA THR A 125 -6.02 17.63 3.70
C THR A 125 -5.03 16.65 4.34
N PRO A 126 -4.99 15.37 3.90
CA PRO A 126 -4.00 14.40 4.40
C PRO A 126 -2.55 14.88 4.29
N GLU A 127 -2.24 15.65 3.23
CA GLU A 127 -0.93 16.26 3.03
C GLU A 127 -0.64 17.35 4.06
N GLN A 128 -1.62 18.17 4.45
CA GLN A 128 -1.40 19.17 5.50
C GLN A 128 -1.13 18.54 6.87
N VAL A 129 -1.72 17.37 7.14
CA VAL A 129 -1.49 16.64 8.39
C VAL A 129 -0.14 15.93 8.40
N SER A 130 0.34 15.44 7.24
CA SER A 130 1.65 14.77 7.12
C SER A 130 2.84 15.71 7.38
N GLN A 131 2.64 17.01 7.19
CA GLN A 131 3.64 18.05 7.48
C GLN A 131 3.77 18.36 8.98
N LEU A 132 2.91 17.80 9.84
CA LEU A 132 2.97 18.03 11.29
C LEU A 132 4.03 17.14 11.94
N THR A 133 4.82 17.74 12.82
CA THR A 133 5.74 16.99 13.69
C THR A 133 4.95 16.22 14.76
N PRO A 134 5.51 15.12 15.31
CA PRO A 134 4.85 14.39 16.41
C PRO A 134 4.48 15.27 17.62
N GLY A 135 5.30 16.27 17.94
CA GLY A 135 5.01 17.24 19.01
C GLY A 135 3.82 18.13 18.69
N GLN A 136 3.67 18.59 17.45
CA GLN A 136 2.52 19.39 17.02
C GLN A 136 1.23 18.55 17.01
N VAL A 137 1.32 17.29 16.56
CA VAL A 137 0.19 16.34 16.61
C VAL A 137 -0.31 16.17 18.05
N ALA A 138 0.59 15.99 19.03
CA ALA A 138 0.21 15.86 20.43
C ALA A 138 -0.48 17.12 20.99
N ILE A 139 -0.02 18.31 20.61
CA ILE A 139 -0.64 19.58 21.02
C ILE A 139 -2.08 19.69 20.51
N TYR A 140 -2.31 19.37 19.23
CA TYR A 140 -3.66 19.45 18.65
C TYR A 140 -4.61 18.42 19.24
N LEU A 141 -4.14 17.19 19.50
CA LEU A 141 -4.95 16.18 20.18
C LEU A 141 -5.37 16.61 21.59
N ALA A 142 -4.43 17.12 22.40
CA ALA A 142 -4.74 17.64 23.73
C ALA A 142 -5.71 18.84 23.69
N GLY A 143 -5.62 19.66 22.64
CA GLY A 143 -6.56 20.76 22.40
C GLY A 143 -7.98 20.28 22.11
N ILE A 144 -8.14 19.23 21.30
CA ILE A 144 -9.45 18.62 21.01
C ILE A 144 -10.07 18.04 22.27
N GLU A 145 -9.29 17.32 23.09
CA GLU A 145 -9.77 16.75 24.36
C GLU A 145 -10.31 17.83 25.29
N LYS A 146 -9.53 18.91 25.51
CA LYS A 146 -9.99 20.05 26.33
C LYS A 146 -11.21 20.76 25.77
N PHE A 147 -11.31 20.88 24.45
CA PHE A 147 -12.47 21.51 23.82
C PHE A 147 -13.75 20.70 24.07
N LEU A 148 -13.67 19.37 23.94
CA LEU A 148 -14.79 18.47 24.22
C LEU A 148 -15.22 18.52 25.69
N GLU A 149 -14.26 18.61 26.63
CA GLU A 149 -14.55 18.81 28.04
C GLU A 149 -15.33 20.10 28.31
N TRP A 150 -14.97 21.20 27.64
CA TRP A 150 -15.67 22.47 27.77
C TRP A 150 -17.09 22.44 27.20
N GLU A 151 -17.29 21.81 26.03
CA GLU A 151 -18.63 21.62 25.48
C GLU A 151 -19.53 20.78 26.39
N ALA A 152 -18.98 19.70 26.97
CA ALA A 152 -19.72 18.85 27.90
C ALA A 152 -20.14 19.60 29.16
N GLN A 153 -19.26 20.43 29.71
CA GLN A 153 -19.55 21.27 30.88
C GLN A 153 -20.56 22.39 30.58
N SER A 154 -20.52 22.96 29.37
CA SER A 154 -21.47 23.98 28.92
C SER A 154 -22.89 23.42 28.77
N LYS A 155 -23.02 22.21 28.20
CA LYS A 155 -24.31 21.51 28.07
C LYS A 155 -24.90 21.04 29.40
N ALA A 156 -24.07 20.72 30.40
CA ALA A 156 -24.54 20.31 31.73
C ALA A 156 -25.06 21.47 32.59
N LYS A 157 -24.79 22.73 32.18
CA LYS A 157 -25.22 23.96 32.88
C LYS A 157 -26.47 24.61 32.28
N THR A 158 -26.98 24.09 31.17
CA THR A 158 -28.21 24.54 30.50
C THR A 158 -29.33 23.55 30.79
#